data_AF-A0A957GMF7-F1
#
_entry.id   AF-A0A957GMF7-F1
#
_cell.length_a   1.000
_cell.length_b   1.000
_cell.length_c   1.000
_cell.angle_alpha   90.00
_cell.angle_beta   90.00
_cell.angle_gamma   90.00
#
_symmetry.space_group_name_H-M   'P 1'
#
loop_
_entity.id
_entity.type
_entity.pdbx_description
1 polymer ?
#
loop_
_entity_poly.entity_id
_entity_poly.type
_entity_poly.pdbx_seq_one_letter_code
_entity_poly.pdbx_strand_id
1 'polypeptide(L)' 'EQPIQRYASRYEWQDLLQIHGLIVTKTLKYDLERPRTRHDWQAYLHQPKKLARLAAAQLVPLNLAFCFVFLCHKPN' A
#
# COMPACT_ATOMS: atom_id res chain seq x y z
N GLU A 1 13.98 22.75 -12.76
CA GLU A 1 13.64 21.48 -13.45
C GLU A 1 12.98 20.55 -12.43
N GLN A 2 11.91 19.84 -12.80
CA GLN A 2 11.30 18.86 -11.89
C GLN A 2 12.16 17.58 -11.89
N PRO A 3 12.58 17.06 -10.72
CA PRO A 3 13.37 15.83 -10.66
C PRO A 3 12.53 14.64 -11.14
N ILE A 4 13.16 13.74 -11.91
CA ILE A 4 12.50 12.53 -12.38
C ILE A 4 12.18 11.63 -11.18
N GLN A 5 10.89 11.38 -10.93
CA GLN A 5 10.47 10.47 -9.87
C GLN A 5 10.61 9.03 -10.37
N ARG A 6 11.55 8.28 -9.80
CA ARG A 6 11.70 6.85 -10.02
C ARG A 6 10.84 6.09 -9.01
N TYR A 7 9.72 5.57 -9.48
CA TYR A 7 8.88 4.68 -8.69
C TYR A 7 9.39 3.25 -8.86
N ALA A 8 9.85 2.64 -7.76
CA ALA A 8 10.21 1.24 -7.73
C ALA A 8 8.96 0.36 -7.63
N SER A 9 8.96 -0.77 -8.33
CA SER A 9 7.99 -1.85 -8.24
C SER A 9 8.06 -2.56 -6.89
N ARG A 10 7.05 -3.38 -6.60
CA ARG A 10 7.01 -4.19 -5.38
C ARG A 10 8.28 -5.02 -5.18
N TYR A 11 8.75 -5.66 -6.24
CA TYR A 11 9.93 -6.53 -6.15
C TYR A 11 11.22 -5.74 -5.98
N GLU A 12 11.37 -4.60 -6.66
CA GLU A 12 12.53 -3.73 -6.45
C GLU A 12 12.61 -3.22 -5.01
N TRP A 13 11.48 -2.86 -4.40
CA TRP A 13 11.42 -2.53 -2.97
C TRP A 13 11.76 -3.72 -2.07
N GLN A 14 11.23 -4.91 -2.39
CA GLN A 14 11.50 -6.12 -1.64
C GLN A 14 12.99 -6.48 -1.69
N ASP A 15 13.59 -6.44 -2.87
CA ASP A 15 15.00 -6.73 -3.11
C ASP A 15 15.89 -5.75 -2.35
N LEU A 16 15.56 -4.46 -2.36
CA LEU A 16 16.26 -3.45 -1.59
C LEU A 16 16.25 -3.77 -0.09
N LEU A 17 15.08 -4.13 0.47
CA LEU A 17 14.97 -4.52 1.89
C LEU A 17 15.83 -5.77 2.20
N GLN A 18 15.81 -6.76 1.30
CA GLN A 18 16.56 -8.01 1.47
C GLN A 18 18.07 -7.82 1.38
N ILE A 19 18.55 -6.99 0.44
CA ILE A 19 19.97 -6.63 0.31
C ILE A 19 20.48 -5.93 1.57
N HIS A 20 19.61 -5.18 2.27
CA HIS A 20 19.93 -4.55 3.54
C HIS A 20 19.69 -5.44 4.77
N GLY A 21 19.53 -6.75 4.58
CA GLY A 21 19.51 -7.75 5.66
C GLY A 21 18.17 -7.92 6.35
N LEU A 22 17.07 -7.43 5.77
CA LEU A 22 15.72 -7.71 6.26
C LEU A 22 15.12 -8.92 5.54
N ILE A 23 14.39 -9.76 6.27
CA ILE A 23 13.62 -10.85 5.66
C ILE A 23 12.16 -10.40 5.56
N VAL A 24 11.69 -10.22 4.33
CA VAL A 24 10.29 -9.87 4.03
C VAL A 24 9.42 -11.12 4.15
N THR A 25 8.51 -11.11 5.13
CA THR A 25 7.58 -12.24 5.39
C THR A 25 6.26 -12.08 4.67
N LYS A 26 5.80 -10.84 4.48
CA LYS A 26 4.51 -10.53 3.88
C LYS A 26 4.52 -9.14 3.28
N THR A 27 3.82 -9.00 2.16
CA THR A 27 3.56 -7.70 1.52
C THR A 27 2.06 -7.45 1.45
N LEU A 28 1.63 -6.29 1.93
CA LEU A 28 0.23 -5.86 1.96
C LEU A 28 0.05 -4.64 1.04
N LYS A 29 -1.10 -4.56 0.38
CA LYS A 29 -1.53 -3.33 -0.32
C LYS A 29 -2.03 -2.29 0.68
N TYR A 30 -1.72 -1.01 0.45
CA TYR A 30 -2.10 0.12 1.31
C TYR A 30 -2.57 1.33 0.49
N ASP A 31 -3.44 1.11 -0.49
CA ASP A 31 -3.89 2.19 -1.39
C ASP A 31 -4.92 3.13 -0.77
N LEU A 32 -5.68 2.63 0.22
CA LEU A 32 -6.69 3.38 0.96
C LEU A 32 -6.67 2.98 2.42
N GLU A 33 -6.71 3.99 3.29
CA GLU A 33 -6.91 3.76 4.70
C GLU A 33 -8.35 3.33 4.97
N ARG A 34 -8.52 2.20 5.66
CA ARG A 34 -9.84 1.74 6.09
C ARG A 34 -10.40 2.70 7.14
N PRO A 35 -11.67 3.13 7.03
CA PRO A 35 -12.30 3.98 8.02
C PRO A 35 -12.29 3.28 9.39
N ARG A 36 -11.80 3.98 10.42
CA ARG A 36 -11.65 3.43 11.79
C ARG A 36 -12.75 3.95 12.71
N THR A 37 -13.30 5.13 12.41
CA THR A 37 -14.30 5.81 13.23
C THR A 37 -15.61 6.02 12.46
N ARG A 38 -16.70 6.29 13.19
CA ARG A 38 -17.99 6.64 12.59
C ARG A 38 -17.92 7.92 11.76
N HIS A 39 -17.05 8.85 12.14
CA HIS A 39 -16.82 10.09 11.39
C HIS A 39 -16.13 9.82 10.05
N ASP A 40 -15.16 8.90 10.02
CA ASP A 40 -14.53 8.47 8.77
C ASP A 40 -15.57 7.89 7.81
N TRP A 41 -16.45 7.03 8.31
CA TRP A 41 -17.53 6.46 7.51
C TRP A 41 -18.44 7.53 6.90
N GLN A 42 -18.80 8.57 7.66
CA GLN A 42 -19.58 9.71 7.14
C GLN A 42 -18.81 10.44 6.02
N ALA A 43 -17.52 10.71 6.22
CA ALA A 43 -16.68 11.35 5.21
C ALA A 43 -16.59 10.53 3.90
N TYR A 44 -16.58 9.20 4.00
CA TYR A 44 -16.62 8.31 2.83
C TYR A 44 -17.96 8.35 2.11
N LEU A 45 -19.09 8.42 2.84
CA LEU A 45 -20.42 8.54 2.25
C LEU A 45 -20.59 9.85 1.46
N HIS A 46 -19.97 10.94 1.90
CA HIS A 46 -19.97 12.22 1.18
C HIS A 46 -19.02 12.24 -0.03
N GLN A 47 -18.18 11.23 -0.22
CA GLN A 47 -17.20 11.13 -1.32
C GLN A 47 -17.39 9.83 -2.11
N PRO A 48 -18.35 9.78 -3.05
CA PRO A 48 -18.75 8.54 -3.74
C PRO A 48 -17.59 7.86 -4.46
N LYS A 49 -16.63 8.63 -4.99
CA LYS A 49 -15.40 8.10 -5.61
C LYS A 49 -14.54 7.30 -4.61
N LYS A 50 -14.41 7.75 -3.36
CA LYS A 50 -13.64 7.04 -2.33
C LYS A 50 -14.36 5.78 -1.87
N LEU A 51 -15.69 5.83 -1.76
CA LEU A 51 -16.50 4.64 -1.44
C LEU A 51 -16.38 3.55 -2.51
N ALA A 52 -16.50 3.94 -3.79
CA ALA A 52 -16.31 3.01 -4.91
C ALA A 52 -14.89 2.42 -4.92
N ARG A 53 -13.87 3.26 -4.67
CA ARG A 53 -12.49 2.78 -4.54
C ARG A 53 -12.29 1.84 -3.35
N LEU A 54 -12.95 2.10 -2.21
CA LEU A 54 -12.88 1.21 -1.04
C LEU A 54 -13.46 -0.17 -1.33
N ALA A 55 -14.59 -0.22 -2.05
CA ALA A 55 -15.20 -1.47 -2.51
C ALA A 55 -14.29 -2.19 -3.52
N ALA A 56 -13.79 -1.47 -4.53
CA ALA A 56 -12.88 -2.02 -5.53
C ALA A 56 -11.52 -2.43 -4.96
N ALA A 57 -11.06 -1.82 -3.87
CA ALA A 57 -9.76 -2.08 -3.28
C ALA A 57 -9.58 -3.55 -2.88
N GLN A 58 -10.64 -4.30 -2.59
CA GLN A 58 -10.53 -5.74 -2.33
C GLN A 58 -10.17 -6.53 -3.60
N LEU A 59 -10.69 -6.11 -4.76
CA LEU A 59 -10.50 -6.77 -6.05
C LEU A 59 -9.16 -6.42 -6.72
N VAL A 60 -8.53 -5.30 -6.34
CA VAL A 60 -7.23 -4.89 -6.89
C VAL A 60 -6.15 -5.93 -6.51
N PRO A 61 -5.49 -6.60 -7.47
CA PRO A 61 -4.42 -7.53 -7.17
C PRO A 61 -3.20 -6.77 -6.62
N LEU A 62 -2.39 -7.45 -5.81
CA LEU A 62 -1.25 -6.83 -5.13
C LEU A 62 -0.29 -6.13 -6.12
N ASN A 63 -0.07 -6.68 -7.32
CA ASN A 63 0.83 -6.09 -8.31
C ASN A 63 0.31 -4.78 -8.95
N LEU A 64 -0.97 -4.44 -8.76
CA LEU A 64 -1.57 -3.19 -9.22
C LEU A 64 -1.76 -2.18 -8.08
N ALA A 65 -1.30 -2.49 -6.87
CA ALA A 65 -1.32 -1.54 -5.77
C ALA A 65 -0.29 -0.43 -5.98
N PHE A 66 -0.62 0.77 -5.54
CA PHE A 66 0.24 1.95 -5.59
C PHE A 66 1.15 2.04 -4.37
N CYS A 67 0.65 1.64 -3.20
CA CYS A 67 1.39 1.65 -1.94
C CYS A 67 1.48 0.24 -1.33
N PHE A 68 2.65 -0.06 -0.77
CA PHE A 68 2.96 -1.36 -0.16
C PHE A 68 3.37 -1.20 1.31
N VAL A 69 2.98 -2.16 2.13
CA VAL A 69 3.51 -2.36 3.49
C VAL A 69 4.23 -3.70 3.50
N PHE A 70 5.52 -3.68 3.78
CA PHE A 70 6.36 -4.87 3.93
C PHE A 70 6.49 -5.22 5.41
N LEU A 71 6.04 -6.41 5.80
CA LEU A 71 6.28 -6.95 7.13
C LEU A 71 7.60 -7.70 7.11
N CYS A 72 8.58 -7.16 7.83
CA CYS A 72 9.94 -7.66 7.85
C CYS A 72 10.35 -8.09 9.26
N HIS A 73 11.26 -9.06 9.35
CA HIS A 73 12.06 -9.26 10.55
C HIS A 73 13.55 -9.14 10.21
N LYS A 74 14.34 -8.76 11.22
CA LYS A 74 15.78 -8.77 11.13
C LYS A 74 16.28 -10.10 11.74
N PRO A 75 16.97 -10.96 10.98
CA PRO A 75 17.64 -12.11 11.57
C PRO A 75 18.76 -11.62 12.51
N ASN A 76 18.90 -12.29 13.66
CA ASN A 76 19.99 -12.04 14.60
C ASN A 76 21.33 -12.53 14.04
#